data_AF-A0A2W0HT87-F1
#
_entry.id   AF-A0A2W0HT87-F1
#
_cell.length_a   1.000
_cell.length_b   1.000
_cell.length_c   1.000
_cell.angle_alpha   90.00
_cell.angle_beta   90.00
_cell.angle_gamma   90.00
#
_symmetry.space_group_name_H-M   'P 1'
#
loop_
_entity.id
_entity.type
_entity.pdbx_description
1 polymer ?
#
loop_
_entity_poly.entity_id
_entity_poly.type
_entity_poly.pdbx_seq_one_letter_code
_entity_poly.pdbx_strand_id
1 'polypeptide(L)'
;MNRRRFIIGTIFITSILSACTADRGLEGDYRIYLDAKEEHDPVNEFQASMSDLFGETSAGYGEAVERFEEAEEKVDEAIGASEDLSFETNEVKEINQYYLERLYQSRSILEMFEEDLDMVLTEGIPEDFLESFDIMIQQANQYDAMRVNAELEYDLRDEDDITPEEEELMDRYLNE
;
A
#
# COMPACT_ATOMS: atom_id res chain seq x y z
N MET A 1 -11.60 -66.38 24.31
CA MET A 1 -11.76 -66.26 22.85
C MET A 1 -13.22 -65.96 22.54
N ASN A 2 -13.53 -64.73 22.11
CA ASN A 2 -14.62 -64.45 21.18
C ASN A 2 -14.46 -63.02 20.65
N ARG A 3 -14.43 -62.94 19.31
CA ARG A 3 -14.36 -61.72 18.50
C ARG A 3 -15.67 -60.95 18.64
N ARG A 4 -15.60 -59.61 18.57
CA ARG A 4 -16.56 -58.81 17.80
C ARG A 4 -15.92 -57.47 17.40
N ARG A 5 -15.95 -57.24 16.10
CA ARG A 5 -15.55 -56.04 15.37
C ARG A 5 -16.58 -54.94 15.65
N PHE A 6 -16.15 -53.69 15.71
CA PHE A 6 -16.99 -52.53 15.46
C PHE A 6 -16.39 -51.74 14.28
N ILE A 7 -17.12 -51.72 13.18
CA ILE A 7 -17.05 -50.70 12.12
C ILE A 7 -18.43 -50.02 12.17
N ILE A 8 -18.49 -48.80 11.62
CA ILE A 8 -19.61 -47.84 11.48
C ILE A 8 -19.34 -46.70 12.47
N GLY A 9 -18.82 -45.54 12.05
CA GLY A 9 -19.19 -44.78 10.88
C GLY A 9 -20.12 -43.66 11.33
N THR A 10 -19.58 -42.48 11.57
CA THR A 10 -20.36 -41.26 11.77
C THR A 10 -19.63 -40.12 11.07
N ILE A 11 -20.02 -39.92 9.82
CA ILE A 11 -19.96 -38.64 9.13
C ILE A 11 -20.83 -37.69 9.94
N PHE A 12 -20.31 -36.54 10.39
CA PHE A 12 -21.16 -35.40 10.70
C PHE A 12 -20.47 -34.08 10.36
N ILE A 13 -20.90 -33.60 9.20
CA ILE A 13 -21.17 -32.20 8.86
C ILE A 13 -19.95 -31.28 8.84
N THR A 14 -19.39 -31.21 7.63
CA THR A 14 -19.03 -29.97 6.94
C THR A 14 -19.77 -28.79 7.57
N SER A 15 -19.08 -28.05 8.44
CA SER A 15 -19.48 -26.68 8.72
C SER A 15 -19.24 -25.95 7.40
N ILE A 16 -20.27 -25.97 6.57
CA ILE A 16 -20.52 -24.96 5.56
C ILE A 16 -20.44 -23.68 6.38
N LEU A 17 -19.27 -23.03 6.36
CA LEU A 17 -19.17 -21.59 6.48
C LEU A 17 -20.13 -21.09 5.42
N SER A 18 -21.40 -20.99 5.81
CA SER A 18 -22.33 -20.09 5.19
C SER A 18 -21.68 -18.75 5.47
N ALA A 19 -20.80 -18.33 4.55
CA ALA A 19 -20.73 -16.95 4.16
C ALA A 19 -22.19 -16.60 3.83
N CYS A 20 -22.94 -16.21 4.86
CA CYS A 20 -23.86 -15.11 4.71
C CYS A 20 -22.98 -14.02 4.13
N THR A 21 -22.92 -13.94 2.81
CA THR A 21 -22.63 -12.71 2.09
C THR A 21 -23.72 -11.75 2.55
N ALA A 22 -23.50 -11.16 3.72
CA ALA A 22 -24.11 -9.88 4.02
C ALA A 22 -23.64 -9.02 2.85
N ASP A 23 -24.60 -8.55 2.06
CA ASP A 23 -24.41 -7.55 1.02
C ASP A 23 -23.57 -6.43 1.67
N ARG A 24 -22.26 -6.41 1.39
CA ARG A 24 -21.34 -5.50 2.06
C ARG A 24 -21.49 -4.21 1.28
N GLY A 25 -22.35 -3.34 1.78
CA GLY A 25 -22.50 -1.99 1.24
C GLY A 25 -21.20 -1.20 1.33
N LEU A 26 -21.21 0.00 0.75
CA LEU A 26 -20.07 0.92 0.64
C LEU A 26 -19.20 1.01 1.91
N GLU A 27 -19.80 1.32 3.07
CA GLU A 27 -19.08 1.41 4.35
C GLU A 27 -18.39 0.10 4.76
N GLY A 28 -18.99 -1.05 4.43
CA GLY A 28 -18.45 -2.36 4.75
C GLY A 28 -17.22 -2.70 3.92
N ASP A 29 -17.25 -2.38 2.62
CA ASP A 29 -16.10 -2.51 1.72
C ASP A 29 -15.00 -1.53 2.11
N TYR A 30 -15.35 -0.27 2.42
CA TYR A 30 -14.37 0.74 2.78
C TYR A 30 -13.63 0.40 4.07
N ARG A 31 -14.31 -0.19 5.07
CA ARG A 31 -13.62 -0.67 6.27
C ARG A 31 -12.60 -1.77 5.97
N ILE A 32 -12.89 -2.68 5.03
CA ILE A 32 -11.93 -3.72 4.64
C ILE A 32 -10.68 -3.10 4.01
N TYR A 33 -10.90 -2.10 3.15
CA TYR A 33 -9.81 -1.32 2.58
C TYR A 33 -8.96 -0.64 3.67
N LEU A 34 -9.60 0.05 4.61
CA LEU A 34 -8.91 0.74 5.71
C LEU A 34 -8.14 -0.22 6.62
N ASP A 35 -8.74 -1.35 7.00
CA ASP A 35 -8.10 -2.35 7.85
C ASP A 35 -6.81 -2.87 7.18
N ALA A 36 -6.87 -3.18 5.87
CA ALA A 36 -5.71 -3.64 5.11
C ALA A 36 -4.65 -2.54 4.94
N LYS A 37 -5.07 -1.30 4.67
CA LYS A 37 -4.16 -0.15 4.61
C LYS A 37 -3.47 0.04 5.95
N GLU A 38 -4.19 0.16 7.07
CA GLU A 38 -3.59 0.38 8.39
C GLU A 38 -2.60 -0.73 8.79
N GLU A 39 -2.88 -1.99 8.42
CA GLU A 39 -1.99 -3.12 8.74
C GLU A 39 -0.70 -3.13 7.89
N HIS A 40 -0.77 -2.65 6.64
CA HIS A 40 0.30 -2.84 5.65
C HIS A 40 0.83 -1.55 5.03
N ASP A 41 0.38 -0.35 5.42
CA ASP A 41 0.75 0.91 4.77
C ASP A 41 2.26 1.17 4.87
N PRO A 42 3.01 1.15 3.75
CA PRO A 42 4.46 1.26 3.77
C PRO A 42 4.94 2.72 3.75
N VAL A 43 4.04 3.71 3.90
CA VAL A 43 4.38 5.15 3.80
C VAL A 43 5.53 5.53 4.71
N ASN A 44 5.52 5.09 5.98
CA ASN A 44 6.55 5.49 6.94
C ASN A 44 7.92 4.90 6.59
N GLU A 45 7.96 3.61 6.26
CA GLU A 45 9.17 2.88 5.90
C GLU A 45 9.76 3.42 4.58
N PHE A 46 8.90 3.68 3.59
CA PHE A 46 9.30 4.31 2.33
C PHE A 46 9.89 5.71 2.57
N GLN A 47 9.21 6.57 3.33
CA GLN A 47 9.70 7.92 3.63
C GLN A 47 11.01 7.90 4.40
N ALA A 48 11.16 7.00 5.37
CA ALA A 48 12.40 6.82 6.12
C ALA A 48 13.55 6.41 5.21
N SER A 49 13.33 5.41 4.34
CA SER A 49 14.32 4.97 3.34
C SER A 49 14.74 6.12 2.42
N MET A 50 13.78 6.86 1.86
CA MET A 50 14.09 8.01 1.01
C MET A 50 14.87 9.10 1.77
N SER A 51 14.51 9.37 3.02
CA SER A 51 15.23 10.34 3.85
C SER A 51 16.67 9.93 4.14
N ASP A 52 16.99 8.64 4.21
CA ASP A 52 18.37 8.18 4.43
C ASP A 52 19.18 8.17 3.13
N LEU A 53 18.55 7.85 1.99
CA LEU A 53 19.21 7.87 0.68
C LEU A 53 19.51 9.29 0.19
N PHE A 54 18.64 10.26 0.51
CA PHE A 54 18.74 11.64 0.02
C PHE A 54 19.10 12.69 1.08
N GLY A 55 18.98 12.35 2.36
CA GLY A 55 19.25 13.28 3.45
C GLY A 55 20.73 13.53 3.71
N GLU A 56 21.01 14.54 4.53
CA GLU A 56 22.36 14.75 5.12
C GLU A 56 22.69 13.72 6.22
N THR A 57 21.77 12.81 6.52
CA THR A 57 21.89 11.81 7.58
C THR A 57 22.94 10.77 7.18
N SER A 58 24.03 10.75 7.93
CA SER A 58 25.10 9.75 7.81
C SER A 58 24.67 8.38 8.34
N ALA A 59 23.52 7.86 7.91
CA ALA A 59 23.26 6.44 8.06
C ALA A 59 24.44 5.73 7.38
N GLY A 60 25.14 4.87 8.11
CA GLY A 60 26.24 4.12 7.49
C GLY A 60 25.66 3.30 6.33
N TYR A 61 26.44 3.08 5.27
CA TYR A 61 26.02 2.32 4.07
C TYR A 61 25.15 1.09 4.38
N GLY A 62 25.52 0.29 5.38
CA GLY A 62 24.75 -0.89 5.77
C GLY A 62 23.36 -0.61 6.35
N GLU A 63 23.17 0.48 7.09
CA GLU A 63 21.87 0.86 7.65
C GLU A 63 20.93 1.42 6.57
N ALA A 64 21.48 2.18 5.61
CA ALA A 64 20.71 2.66 4.46
C ALA A 64 20.23 1.50 3.58
N VAL A 65 21.08 0.50 3.34
CA VAL A 65 20.71 -0.72 2.60
C VAL A 65 19.64 -1.53 3.35
N GLU A 66 19.80 -1.74 4.66
CA GLU A 66 18.83 -2.52 5.46
C GLU A 66 17.43 -1.89 5.43
N ARG A 67 17.33 -0.56 5.57
CA ARG A 67 16.05 0.16 5.48
C ARG A 67 15.48 0.19 4.06
N PHE A 68 16.34 0.23 3.05
CA PHE A 68 15.91 0.11 1.67
C PHE A 68 15.26 -1.26 1.42
N GLU A 69 15.92 -2.35 1.82
CA GLU A 69 15.39 -3.71 1.72
C GLU A 69 14.07 -3.87 2.51
N GLU A 70 13.97 -3.27 3.70
CA GLU A 70 12.73 -3.25 4.50
C GLU A 70 11.60 -2.50 3.79
N ALA A 71 11.89 -1.35 3.17
CA ALA A 71 10.90 -0.59 2.41
C ALA A 71 10.41 -1.38 1.17
N GLU A 72 11.29 -2.10 0.48
CA GLU A 72 10.91 -2.98 -0.63
C GLU A 72 9.96 -4.09 -0.17
N GLU A 73 10.32 -4.81 0.90
CA GLU A 73 9.48 -5.87 1.46
C GLU A 73 8.10 -5.33 1.84
N LYS A 74 8.04 -4.17 2.51
CA LYS A 74 6.79 -3.56 2.95
C LYS A 74 5.91 -3.09 1.80
N VAL A 75 6.50 -2.52 0.75
CA VAL A 75 5.76 -2.12 -0.45
C VAL A 75 5.19 -3.36 -1.16
N ASP A 76 5.98 -4.42 -1.31
CA ASP A 76 5.52 -5.67 -1.94
C ASP A 76 4.41 -6.35 -1.10
N GLU A 77 4.54 -6.37 0.23
CA GLU A 77 3.48 -6.84 1.14
C GLU A 77 2.19 -6.04 0.96
N ALA A 78 2.28 -4.70 0.91
CA ALA A 78 1.13 -3.82 0.74
C ALA A 78 0.43 -4.04 -0.61
N ILE A 79 1.20 -4.18 -1.69
CA ILE A 79 0.67 -4.47 -3.03
C ILE A 79 -0.10 -5.80 -3.00
N GLY A 80 0.53 -6.87 -2.50
CA GLY A 80 -0.10 -8.19 -2.43
C GLY A 80 -1.38 -8.18 -1.59
N ALA A 81 -1.34 -7.54 -0.42
CA ALA A 81 -2.52 -7.39 0.44
C ALA A 81 -3.65 -6.64 -0.26
N SER A 82 -3.35 -5.54 -0.96
CA SER A 82 -4.34 -4.72 -1.67
C SER A 82 -4.88 -5.35 -2.96
N GLU A 83 -4.08 -6.14 -3.68
CA GLU A 83 -4.52 -6.90 -4.87
C GLU A 83 -5.45 -8.07 -4.50
N ASP A 84 -5.23 -8.70 -3.34
CA ASP A 84 -6.04 -9.81 -2.85
C ASP A 84 -7.42 -9.38 -2.34
N LEU A 85 -7.64 -8.07 -2.15
CA LEU A 85 -8.93 -7.54 -1.73
C LEU A 85 -9.97 -7.67 -2.84
N SER A 86 -11.18 -8.05 -2.44
CA SER A 86 -12.33 -8.13 -3.32
C SER A 86 -13.46 -7.29 -2.76
N PHE A 87 -13.83 -6.26 -3.52
CA PHE A 87 -14.89 -5.31 -3.19
C PHE A 87 -16.13 -5.54 -4.05
N GLU A 88 -17.31 -5.28 -3.49
CA GLU A 88 -18.59 -5.38 -4.17
C GLU A 88 -18.92 -4.05 -4.87
N THR A 89 -18.64 -2.93 -4.20
CA THR A 89 -18.86 -1.56 -4.67
C THR A 89 -17.80 -1.10 -5.68
N ASN A 90 -18.13 -0.14 -6.54
CA ASN A 90 -17.18 0.39 -7.53
C ASN A 90 -16.34 1.53 -6.95
N GLU A 91 -16.93 2.28 -6.04
CA GLU A 91 -16.35 3.39 -5.30
C GLU A 91 -15.08 2.94 -4.54
N VAL A 92 -15.17 1.82 -3.80
CA VAL A 92 -14.00 1.29 -3.07
C VAL A 92 -12.99 0.63 -4.00
N LYS A 93 -13.43 0.06 -5.15
CA LYS A 93 -12.48 -0.43 -6.17
C LYS A 93 -11.66 0.70 -6.74
N GLU A 94 -12.27 1.86 -6.98
CA GLU A 94 -11.60 3.05 -7.49
C GLU A 94 -10.60 3.60 -6.46
N ILE A 95 -11.01 3.75 -5.20
CA ILE A 95 -10.11 4.14 -4.09
C ILE A 95 -8.92 3.17 -3.97
N ASN A 96 -9.18 1.85 -3.97
CA ASN A 96 -8.10 0.86 -3.89
C ASN A 96 -7.21 0.86 -5.14
N GLN A 97 -7.75 1.14 -6.32
CA GLN A 97 -6.95 1.28 -7.54
C GLN A 97 -5.99 2.45 -7.41
N TYR A 98 -6.45 3.63 -6.95
CA TYR A 98 -5.54 4.77 -6.72
C TYR A 98 -4.45 4.44 -5.70
N TYR A 99 -4.80 3.74 -4.62
CA TYR A 99 -3.81 3.28 -3.65
C TYR A 99 -2.80 2.31 -4.26
N LEU A 100 -3.23 1.33 -5.05
CA LEU A 100 -2.35 0.41 -5.77
C LEU A 100 -1.42 1.14 -6.74
N GLU A 101 -1.93 2.10 -7.51
CA GLU A 101 -1.09 2.90 -8.42
C GLU A 101 0.00 3.67 -7.64
N ARG A 102 -0.35 4.28 -6.50
CA ARG A 102 0.64 4.90 -5.60
C ARG A 102 1.68 3.90 -5.10
N LEU A 103 1.27 2.68 -4.75
CA LEU A 103 2.19 1.62 -4.31
C LEU A 103 3.11 1.16 -5.44
N TYR A 104 2.61 0.98 -6.66
CA TYR A 104 3.45 0.65 -7.81
C TYR A 104 4.44 1.77 -8.13
N GLN A 105 4.05 3.04 -8.02
CA GLN A 105 5.01 4.15 -8.15
C GLN A 105 6.09 4.06 -7.07
N SER A 106 5.71 3.77 -5.82
CA SER A 106 6.66 3.56 -4.72
C SER A 106 7.61 2.40 -5.02
N ARG A 107 7.11 1.29 -5.59
CA ARG A 107 7.93 0.15 -5.99
C ARG A 107 8.89 0.50 -7.11
N SER A 108 8.43 1.17 -8.17
CA SER A 108 9.29 1.60 -9.29
C SER A 108 10.37 2.58 -8.85
N ILE A 109 10.06 3.46 -7.88
CA ILE A 109 11.05 4.32 -7.24
C ILE A 109 12.11 3.47 -6.55
N LEU A 110 11.72 2.47 -5.75
CA LEU A 110 12.66 1.57 -5.09
C LEU A 110 13.51 0.77 -6.10
N GLU A 111 12.91 0.21 -7.15
CA GLU A 111 13.64 -0.51 -8.22
C GLU A 111 14.70 0.37 -8.89
N MET A 112 14.39 1.66 -9.12
CA MET A 112 15.35 2.63 -9.65
C MET A 112 16.57 2.77 -8.73
N PHE A 113 16.37 2.77 -7.41
CA PHE A 113 17.51 2.73 -6.49
C PHE A 113 18.20 1.39 -6.50
N GLU A 114 17.51 0.25 -6.52
CA GLU A 114 18.15 -1.07 -6.47
C GLU A 114 19.22 -1.21 -7.58
N GLU A 115 18.89 -0.76 -8.79
CA GLU A 115 19.80 -0.82 -9.94
C GLU A 115 21.04 0.09 -9.78
N ASP A 116 20.87 1.24 -9.12
CA ASP A 116 21.89 2.30 -9.02
C ASP A 116 22.37 2.59 -7.57
N LEU A 117 22.05 1.70 -6.61
CA LEU A 117 22.20 1.96 -5.16
C LEU A 117 23.67 2.21 -4.78
N ASP A 118 24.57 1.37 -5.32
CA ASP A 118 26.00 1.50 -5.08
C ASP A 118 26.53 2.82 -5.66
N MET A 119 26.03 3.26 -6.83
CA MET A 119 26.41 4.53 -7.44
C MET A 119 25.93 5.71 -6.59
N VAL A 120 24.64 5.70 -6.21
CA VAL A 120 24.01 6.73 -5.37
C VAL A 120 24.76 6.89 -4.05
N LEU A 121 25.12 5.78 -3.40
CA LEU A 121 25.74 5.80 -2.09
C LEU A 121 27.26 6.07 -2.10
N THR A 122 27.97 5.78 -3.21
CA THR A 122 29.45 5.89 -3.25
C THR A 122 29.97 7.04 -4.11
N GLU A 123 29.29 7.34 -5.22
CA GLU A 123 29.69 8.38 -6.19
C GLU A 123 28.81 9.64 -6.08
N GLY A 124 27.66 9.53 -5.39
CA GLY A 124 26.65 10.57 -5.26
C GLY A 124 25.57 10.44 -6.33
N ILE A 125 24.48 11.18 -6.15
CA ILE A 125 23.28 11.05 -7.00
C ILE A 125 23.44 11.85 -8.31
N PRO A 126 23.31 11.22 -9.49
CA PRO A 126 23.30 11.92 -10.77
C PRO A 126 22.11 12.89 -10.91
N GLU A 127 22.27 14.00 -11.64
CA GLU A 127 21.16 14.96 -11.88
C GLU A 127 19.99 14.32 -12.64
N ASP A 128 20.27 13.53 -13.69
CA ASP A 128 19.24 12.84 -14.48
C ASP A 128 18.43 11.81 -13.63
N PHE A 129 19.09 11.26 -12.60
CA PHE A 129 18.45 10.37 -11.63
C PHE A 129 17.46 11.18 -10.76
N LEU A 130 17.88 12.35 -10.26
CA LEU A 130 17.01 13.24 -9.46
C LEU A 130 15.79 13.71 -10.25
N GLU A 131 15.93 14.02 -11.53
CA GLU A 131 14.79 14.40 -12.38
C GLU A 131 13.79 13.25 -12.53
N SER A 132 14.28 12.04 -12.80
CA SER A 132 13.42 10.85 -12.93
C SER A 132 12.72 10.51 -11.62
N PHE A 133 13.45 10.61 -10.50
CA PHE A 133 12.92 10.42 -9.16
C PHE A 133 11.82 11.44 -8.82
N ASP A 134 12.05 12.74 -9.09
CA ASP A 134 11.06 13.79 -8.84
C ASP A 134 9.76 13.57 -9.62
N ILE A 135 9.86 13.18 -10.90
CA ILE A 135 8.69 12.84 -11.71
C ILE A 135 7.88 11.70 -11.10
N MET A 136 8.54 10.62 -10.65
CA MET A 136 7.84 9.48 -10.04
C MET A 136 7.20 9.83 -8.69
N ILE A 137 7.87 10.64 -7.87
CA ILE A 137 7.29 11.15 -6.61
C ILE A 137 6.05 11.99 -6.89
N GLN A 138 6.09 12.87 -7.90
CA GLN A 138 4.92 13.65 -8.31
C GLN A 138 3.76 12.76 -8.77
N GLN A 139 4.05 11.67 -9.50
CA GLN A 139 3.03 10.71 -9.92
C GLN A 139 2.43 9.95 -8.72
N ALA A 140 3.26 9.49 -7.77
CA ALA A 140 2.79 8.84 -6.55
C ALA A 140 1.85 9.77 -5.75
N ASN A 141 2.25 11.03 -5.61
CA ASN A 141 1.49 12.08 -4.92
C ASN A 141 0.18 12.42 -5.64
N GLN A 142 0.16 12.40 -6.97
CA GLN A 142 -1.06 12.60 -7.74
C GLN A 142 -2.08 11.48 -7.46
N TYR A 143 -1.65 10.22 -7.39
CA TYR A 143 -2.54 9.11 -7.06
C TYR A 143 -3.06 9.18 -5.64
N ASP A 144 -2.24 9.60 -4.67
CA ASP A 144 -2.72 9.80 -3.31
C ASP A 144 -3.74 10.95 -3.21
N ALA A 145 -3.52 12.05 -3.94
CA ALA A 145 -4.51 13.13 -4.06
C ALA A 145 -5.84 12.62 -4.65
N MET A 146 -5.80 11.84 -5.74
CA MET A 146 -6.99 11.24 -6.35
C MET A 146 -7.73 10.32 -5.37
N ARG A 147 -6.99 9.51 -4.60
CA ARG A 147 -7.54 8.65 -3.56
C ARG A 147 -8.30 9.47 -2.51
N VAL A 148 -7.66 10.47 -1.91
CA VAL A 148 -8.28 11.30 -0.87
C VAL A 148 -9.51 12.03 -1.40
N ASN A 149 -9.43 12.58 -2.62
CA ASN A 149 -10.57 13.23 -3.26
C ASN A 149 -11.74 12.26 -3.49
N ALA A 150 -11.48 11.02 -3.88
CA ALA A 150 -12.52 10.00 -4.03
C ALA A 150 -13.15 9.62 -2.67
N GLU A 151 -12.36 9.53 -1.60
CA GLU A 151 -12.87 9.31 -0.24
C GLU A 151 -13.85 10.41 0.20
N LEU A 152 -13.55 11.68 -0.13
CA LEU A 152 -14.44 12.82 0.11
C LEU A 152 -15.68 12.79 -0.79
N GLU A 153 -15.51 12.55 -2.09
CA GLU A 153 -16.62 12.53 -3.06
C GLU A 153 -17.68 11.48 -2.71
N TYR A 154 -17.24 10.34 -2.15
CA TYR A 154 -18.12 9.24 -1.76
C TYR A 154 -18.62 9.31 -0.31
N ASP A 155 -18.35 10.42 0.40
CA ASP A 155 -18.82 10.64 1.78
C ASP A 155 -18.31 9.54 2.74
N LEU A 156 -17.09 9.03 2.47
CA LEU A 156 -16.41 7.98 3.24
C LEU A 156 -15.47 8.57 4.29
N ARG A 157 -15.05 9.82 4.10
CA ARG A 157 -14.19 10.59 4.99
C ARG A 157 -14.72 12.03 5.08
N ASP A 158 -14.70 12.60 6.28
CA ASP A 158 -15.13 13.99 6.50
C ASP A 158 -14.02 14.97 6.09
N GLU A 159 -14.38 16.14 5.55
CA GLU A 159 -13.43 17.21 5.21
C GLU A 159 -12.58 17.65 6.43
N ASP A 160 -13.17 17.60 7.64
CA ASP A 160 -12.48 17.94 8.90
C ASP A 160 -11.37 16.93 9.27
N ASP A 161 -11.39 15.73 8.69
CA ASP A 161 -10.39 14.67 8.92
C ASP A 161 -9.23 14.73 7.90
N ILE A 162 -9.25 15.66 6.95
CA ILE A 162 -8.18 15.87 5.97
C ILE A 162 -7.01 16.60 6.64
N THR A 163 -5.81 16.03 6.53
CA THR A 163 -4.60 16.70 7.02
C THR A 163 -4.20 17.86 6.11
N PRO A 164 -3.49 18.89 6.61
CA PRO A 164 -3.02 19.98 5.77
C PRO A 164 -2.13 19.53 4.60
N GLU A 165 -1.41 18.42 4.76
CA GLU A 165 -0.57 17.83 3.70
C GLU A 165 -1.44 17.23 2.58
N GLU A 166 -2.48 16.47 2.95
CA GLU A 166 -3.44 15.91 1.99
C GLU A 166 -4.23 17.02 1.26
N GLU A 167 -4.60 18.10 1.97
CA GLU A 167 -5.24 19.28 1.35
C GLU A 167 -4.29 19.94 0.33
N GLU A 168 -3.01 20.13 0.67
CA GLU A 168 -2.02 20.68 -0.25
C GLU A 168 -1.80 19.79 -1.48
N LEU A 169 -1.79 18.46 -1.30
CA LEU A 169 -1.69 17.51 -2.40
C LEU A 169 -2.88 17.61 -3.35
N MET A 170 -4.11 17.63 -2.83
CA MET A 170 -5.32 17.81 -3.65
C MET A 170 -5.30 19.14 -4.39
N ASP A 171 -4.97 20.24 -3.71
CA ASP A 171 -4.85 21.57 -4.32
C ASP A 171 -3.83 21.61 -5.45
N ARG A 172 -2.70 20.91 -5.29
CA ARG A 172 -1.62 20.91 -6.26
C ARG A 172 -1.95 20.09 -7.51
N TYR A 173 -2.63 18.95 -7.36
CA TYR A 173 -2.76 17.96 -8.43
C TYR A 173 -4.16 17.83 -9.02
N LEU A 174 -5.20 18.35 -8.36
CA LEU A 174 -6.59 18.20 -8.81
C LEU A 174 -7.28 19.52 -9.16
N ASN A 175 -6.77 20.65 -8.68
CA ASN A 175 -7.33 21.97 -8.98
C ASN A 175 -6.65 22.59 -10.24
N GLU A 176 -7.09 22.15 -11.43
CA GLU A 176 -6.85 22.83 -12.73
C GLU A 176 -8.07 23.62 -13.23
#